data_AF-A0A363CWG7-F1
#
_entry.id   AF-A0A363CWG7-F1
#
_cell.length_a   1.000
_cell.length_b   1.000
_cell.length_c   1.000
_cell.angle_alpha   90.00
_cell.angle_beta   90.00
_cell.angle_gamma   90.00
#
_symmetry.space_group_name_H-M   'P 1'
#
loop_
_entity.id
_entity.type
_entity.pdbx_description
1 polymer ?
#
loop_
_entity_poly.entity_id
_entity_poly.type
_entity_poly.pdbx_seq_one_letter_code
_entity_poly.pdbx_strand_id
1 'polypeptide(L)'
;MIIDKTNDEIKEVMLIIVMLFENNTKDYILYSEIVRNLNISRIMTDLILNKMLDQKLIDNKKYGNTHLQLTDEGKYYAIEHKLIK
;
A
#
# COMPACT_ATOMS: atom_id res chain seq x y z
N MET A 1 24.35 -9.62 0.58
CA MET A 1 23.18 -10.46 0.90
C MET A 1 22.03 -9.94 0.05
N ILE A 2 21.75 -10.60 -1.07
CA ILE A 2 20.63 -10.24 -1.95
C ILE A 2 19.42 -10.90 -1.31
N ILE A 3 18.75 -10.13 -0.45
CA ILE A 3 17.46 -10.51 0.14
C ILE A 3 16.47 -10.67 -1.04
N ASP A 4 15.61 -11.69 -1.00
CA ASP A 4 14.46 -11.81 -1.90
C ASP A 4 13.50 -10.62 -1.63
N LYS A 5 13.84 -9.45 -2.19
CA LYS A 5 13.28 -8.14 -1.82
C LYS A 5 11.82 -7.94 -2.26
N THR A 6 11.28 -8.77 -3.15
CA THR A 6 10.00 -8.50 -3.83
C THR A 6 8.76 -8.73 -2.98
N ASN A 7 8.77 -9.68 -2.04
CA ASN A 7 7.63 -9.87 -1.13
C ASN A 7 7.71 -8.98 0.11
N ASP A 8 8.93 -8.67 0.58
CA ASP A 8 9.13 -7.80 1.74
C ASP A 8 8.70 -6.36 1.42
N GLU A 9 8.98 -5.85 0.22
CA GLU A 9 8.64 -4.48 -0.17
C GLU A 9 7.13 -4.21 -0.25
N ILE A 10 6.33 -5.16 -0.76
CA ILE A 10 4.86 -5.04 -0.79
C ILE A 10 4.31 -5.09 0.62
N LYS A 11 4.83 -5.99 1.47
CA LYS A 11 4.37 -6.11 2.86
C LYS A 11 4.67 -4.85 3.66
N GLU A 12 5.84 -4.23 3.49
CA GLU A 12 6.20 -2.97 4.14
C GLU A 12 5.27 -1.82 3.72
N VAL A 13 5.03 -1.66 2.42
CA VAL A 13 4.11 -0.61 1.92
C VAL A 13 2.67 -0.90 2.36
N MET A 14 2.24 -2.16 2.32
CA MET A 14 0.91 -2.57 2.77
C MET A 14 0.70 -2.29 4.26
N LEU A 15 1.70 -2.52 5.11
CA LEU A 15 1.63 -2.20 6.53
C LEU A 15 1.33 -0.70 6.75
N ILE A 16 2.00 0.18 6.00
CA ILE A 16 1.73 1.63 6.07
C ILE A 16 0.33 1.96 5.56
N ILE A 17 -0.09 1.37 4.43
CA ILE A 17 -1.43 1.58 3.86
C ILE A 17 -2.52 1.16 4.84
N VAL A 18 -2.41 -0.03 5.45
CA VAL A 18 -3.38 -0.53 6.44
C VAL A 18 -3.41 0.35 7.67
N MET A 19 -2.24 0.74 8.19
CA MET A 19 -2.16 1.67 9.32
C MET A 19 -2.87 3.00 9.01
N LEU A 20 -2.65 3.57 7.83
CA LEU A 20 -3.30 4.82 7.42
C LEU A 20 -4.81 4.65 7.23
N PHE A 21 -5.23 3.51 6.67
CA PHE A 21 -6.64 3.15 6.47
C PHE A 21 -7.38 2.99 7.80
N GLU A 22 -6.85 2.21 8.75
CA GLU A 22 -7.51 1.97 10.04
C GLU A 22 -7.56 3.21 10.94
N ASN A 23 -6.62 4.15 10.76
CA ASN A 23 -6.58 5.38 11.55
C ASN A 23 -7.44 6.52 10.99
N ASN A 24 -8.18 6.30 9.89
CA ASN A 24 -9.07 7.31 9.31
C ASN A 24 -10.41 6.68 8.85
N THR A 25 -11.45 7.49 8.67
CA THR A 25 -12.78 7.01 8.22
C THR A 25 -13.00 7.16 6.71
N LYS A 26 -11.98 7.59 5.97
CA LYS A 26 -12.04 7.78 4.52
C LYS A 26 -11.85 6.44 3.83
N ASP A 27 -12.50 6.28 2.69
CA ASP A 27 -12.34 5.10 1.84
C ASP A 27 -11.11 5.18 0.92
N TYR A 28 -10.17 6.08 1.23
CA TYR A 28 -8.96 6.31 0.46
C TYR A 28 -7.80 6.76 1.37
N ILE A 29 -6.58 6.58 0.87
CA ILE A 29 -5.31 6.96 1.48
C ILE A 29 -4.58 7.90 0.53
N LEU A 30 -4.03 8.99 1.04
CA LEU A 30 -3.29 9.92 0.20
C LEU A 30 -1.89 9.38 -0.11
N TYR A 31 -1.50 9.44 -1.37
CA TYR A 31 -0.14 9.13 -1.80
C TYR A 31 0.93 9.90 -0.99
N SER A 32 0.65 11.16 -0.66
CA SER A 32 1.55 12.00 0.14
C SER A 32 1.71 11.52 1.58
N GLU A 33 0.72 10.82 2.15
CA GLU A 33 0.82 10.20 3.48
C GLU A 33 1.66 8.94 3.41
N ILE A 34 1.51 8.13 2.37
CA ILE A 34 2.32 6.93 2.16
C ILE A 34 3.80 7.29 2.02
N VAL A 35 4.14 8.24 1.15
CA VAL A 35 5.54 8.70 0.95
C VAL A 35 6.14 9.28 2.24
N ARG A 36 5.33 9.97 3.06
CA ARG A 36 5.81 10.57 4.31
C ARG A 36 6.15 9.52 5.38
N ASN A 37 5.43 8.40 5.38
CA ASN A 37 5.58 7.35 6.39
C ASN A 37 6.55 6.24 5.95
N LEU A 38 6.93 6.19 4.68
CA LEU A 38 7.89 5.24 4.16
C LEU A 38 9.32 5.79 4.20
N ASN A 39 10.26 4.97 4.65
CA ASN A 39 11.69 5.29 4.62
C ASN A 39 12.39 4.75 3.36
N ILE A 40 11.76 4.92 2.19
CA ILE A 40 12.32 4.51 0.89
C ILE A 40 12.19 5.65 -0.14
N SER A 41 12.92 5.55 -1.25
CA SER A 41 12.89 6.58 -2.28
C SER A 41 11.53 6.65 -2.96
N ARG A 42 11.12 7.86 -3.36
CA ARG A 42 9.84 8.09 -4.07
C ARG A 42 9.68 7.20 -5.30
N ILE A 43 10.75 7.05 -6.09
CA ILE A 43 10.75 6.20 -7.28
C ILE A 43 10.46 4.75 -6.92
N MET A 44 11.05 4.24 -5.83
CA MET A 44 10.80 2.88 -5.37
C MET A 44 9.36 2.71 -4.89
N THR A 45 8.83 3.69 -4.14
CA THR A 45 7.42 3.73 -3.74
C THR A 45 6.51 3.65 -4.96
N ASP A 46 6.76 4.45 -5.99
CA ASP A 46 5.96 4.44 -7.23
C ASP A 46 6.00 3.07 -7.92
N LEU A 47 7.17 2.42 -7.99
CA LEU A 47 7.31 1.07 -8.54
C LEU A 47 6.52 0.02 -7.75
N ILE A 48 6.57 0.07 -6.42
CA ILE A 48 5.85 -0.88 -5.56
C ILE A 48 4.35 -0.65 -5.68
N LEU A 49 3.88 0.61 -5.65
CA LEU A 49 2.47 0.93 -5.80
C LEU A 49 1.92 0.48 -7.16
N ASN A 50 2.70 0.61 -8.24
CA ASN A 50 2.33 0.07 -9.55
C ASN A 50 2.19 -1.46 -9.51
N LYS A 51 3.13 -2.18 -8.88
CA LYS A 51 2.99 -3.63 -8.68
C LYS A 51 1.74 -4.00 -7.88
N MET A 52 1.42 -3.22 -6.84
CA MET A 52 0.21 -3.44 -6.03
C MET A 52 -1.08 -3.17 -6.82
N LEU A 53 -1.09 -2.17 -7.72
CA LEU A 53 -2.20 -1.93 -8.66
C LEU A 53 -2.37 -3.10 -9.63
N ASP A 54 -1.28 -3.62 -10.20
CA ASP A 54 -1.30 -4.77 -11.11
C ASP A 54 -1.81 -6.04 -10.41
N GLN A 55 -1.45 -6.22 -9.14
CA GLN A 55 -1.94 -7.31 -8.29
C GLN A 55 -3.34 -7.06 -7.72
N LYS A 56 -3.98 -5.93 -8.05
CA LYS A 56 -5.29 -5.51 -7.55
C LYS A 56 -5.37 -5.43 -6.03
N LEU A 57 -4.27 -5.19 -5.32
CA LEU A 57 -4.25 -4.98 -3.87
C LEU A 57 -4.72 -3.57 -3.51
N ILE A 58 -4.57 -2.63 -4.43
CA ILE A 58 -5.05 -1.25 -4.33
C ILE A 58 -5.69 -0.82 -5.65
N ASP A 59 -6.50 0.23 -5.60
CA ASP A 59 -7.11 0.89 -6.76
C ASP A 59 -6.97 2.42 -6.65
N ASN A 60 -7.03 3.11 -7.77
CA ASN A 60 -7.00 4.57 -7.86
C ASN A 60 -8.05 5.13 -8.83
N LYS A 61 -8.92 4.29 -9.41
CA LYS A 61 -9.89 4.69 -10.44
C LYS A 61 -10.92 5.72 -9.96
N LYS A 62 -11.36 5.62 -8.70
CA LYS A 62 -12.43 6.48 -8.16
C LYS A 62 -11.99 7.94 -7.98
N TYR A 63 -10.75 8.16 -7.55
CA TYR A 63 -10.27 9.47 -7.08
C TYR A 63 -8.98 9.93 -7.78
N GLY A 64 -8.40 9.11 -8.66
CA GLY A 64 -7.16 9.39 -9.38
C GLY A 64 -5.90 8.98 -8.62
N ASN A 65 -4.75 9.12 -9.28
CA ASN A 65 -3.46 8.58 -8.85
C ASN A 65 -2.95 9.06 -7.48
N THR A 66 -3.50 10.14 -6.92
CA THR A 66 -3.10 10.69 -5.62
C THR A 66 -3.90 10.11 -4.45
N HIS A 67 -4.95 9.34 -4.74
CA HIS A 67 -5.91 8.80 -3.78
C HIS A 67 -6.07 7.30 -4.03
N LEU A 68 -5.41 6.51 -3.18
CA LEU A 68 -5.39 5.06 -3.30
C LEU A 68 -6.46 4.44 -2.40
N GLN A 69 -7.12 3.40 -2.87
CA GLN A 69 -8.11 2.65 -2.11
C GLN A 69 -7.60 1.23 -1.90
N LEU A 70 -7.82 0.69 -0.70
CA LEU A 70 -7.57 -0.72 -0.44
C LEU A 70 -8.74 -1.53 -1.02
N THR A 71 -8.45 -2.44 -1.95
CA THR A 71 -9.45 -3.34 -2.53
C THR A 71 -9.82 -4.45 -1.55
N ASP A 72 -10.77 -5.30 -1.92
CA ASP A 72 -11.07 -6.47 -1.09
C ASP A 72 -9.90 -7.47 -1.10
N GLU A 73 -9.23 -7.66 -2.23
CA GLU A 73 -7.99 -8.45 -2.32
C GLU A 73 -6.87 -7.88 -1.44
N GLY A 74 -6.73 -6.55 -1.39
CA GLY A 74 -5.78 -5.88 -0.49
C GLY A 74 -6.10 -6.11 0.99
N LYS A 75 -7.39 -6.08 1.36
CA LYS A 75 -7.84 -6.40 2.72
C LYS A 75 -7.58 -7.86 3.07
N TYR A 76 -7.87 -8.80 2.17
CA TYR A 76 -7.55 -10.22 2.39
C TYR A 76 -6.05 -10.43 2.58
N TYR A 77 -5.22 -9.81 1.73
CA TYR A 77 -3.78 -9.84 1.90
C TYR A 77 -3.35 -9.33 3.28
N ALA A 78 -3.91 -8.20 3.74
CA ALA A 78 -3.61 -7.64 5.05
C ALA A 78 -3.97 -8.58 6.21
N ILE A 79 -5.12 -9.28 6.10
CA ILE A 79 -5.56 -10.28 7.08
C ILE A 79 -4.59 -11.48 7.10
N GLU A 80 -4.30 -12.06 5.92
CA GLU A 80 -3.42 -13.22 5.79
C GLU A 80 -2.01 -12.96 6.34
N HIS A 81 -1.51 -11.74 6.14
CA HIS A 81 -0.18 -11.33 6.58
C HIS A 81 -0.15 -10.71 7.99
N LYS A 82 -1.28 -10.70 8.71
CA LYS A 82 -1.43 -10.17 10.07
C LYS A 82 -0.99 -8.71 10.20
N LEU A 83 -1.46 -7.88 9.27
CA LEU A 83 -1.14 -6.44 9.21
C LEU A 83 -2.23 -5.55 9.83
N ILE A 84 -3.37 -6.13 10.20
CA ILE A 84 -4.50 -5.46 10.88
C ILE A 84 -4.28 -5.41 12.39
N LYS A 85 -4.93 -4.45 13.07
CA LYS A 85 -4.94 -4.34 14.54
C LYS A 85 -5.95 -5.26 15.22
#